data_AF-A0A6P3ZAA0-F1
#
_entry.id   AF-A0A6P3ZAA0-F1
#
_cell.length_a   1.000
_cell.length_b   1.000
_cell.length_c   1.000
_cell.angle_alpha   90.00
_cell.angle_beta   90.00
_cell.angle_gamma   90.00
#
_symmetry.space_group_name_H-M   'P 1'
#
loop_
_entity.id
_entity.type
_entity.pdbx_description
1 polymer ?
#
loop_
_entity_poly.entity_id
_entity_poly.type
_entity_poly.pdbx_seq_one_letter_code
_entity_poly.pdbx_strand_id
1 'polypeptide(L)'
;MAFAHKESLENNPGLQATPDEATKGYFLQQTMFRIKDPKVSLDFYSRVLGMSLLKRLDFPEMKFSLYFLGYEDTASAPPNNVHRTVWTFGQKATLELTHNWGTESDPEFKGYHNGNSEPRGFGKFNIEYFFFFY
;
A
#
# COMPACT_ATOMS: atom_id res chain seq x y z
N MET A 1 -37.28 -24.29 12.33
CA MET A 1 -36.71 -23.49 11.23
C MET A 1 -35.64 -22.60 11.83
N ALA A 2 -34.37 -22.83 11.51
CA ALA A 2 -33.29 -21.97 11.98
C ALA A 2 -33.40 -20.62 11.24
N PHE A 3 -33.52 -19.52 11.98
CA PHE A 3 -33.46 -18.19 11.40
C PHE A 3 -32.07 -18.00 10.80
N ALA A 4 -31.97 -17.77 9.49
CA ALA A 4 -30.72 -17.40 8.86
C ALA A 4 -30.18 -16.13 9.54
N HIS A 5 -28.93 -16.18 10.01
CA HIS A 5 -28.31 -15.06 10.71
C HIS A 5 -28.31 -13.82 9.80
N LYS A 6 -28.59 -12.64 10.37
CA LYS A 6 -28.65 -11.36 9.64
C LYS A 6 -27.36 -11.05 8.86
N GLU A 7 -26.24 -11.62 9.29
CA GLU A 7 -24.90 -11.48 8.72
C GLU A 7 -24.59 -12.50 7.59
N SER A 8 -25.55 -13.37 7.23
CA SER A 8 -25.35 -14.35 6.15
C SER A 8 -24.98 -13.67 4.83
N LEU A 9 -24.04 -14.26 4.09
CA LEU A 9 -23.65 -13.82 2.75
C LEU A 9 -24.85 -13.69 1.82
N GLU A 10 -25.81 -14.61 1.94
CA GLU A 10 -27.04 -14.66 1.14
C GLU A 10 -27.94 -13.43 1.33
N ASN A 11 -27.78 -12.69 2.43
CA ASN A 11 -28.54 -11.47 2.72
C ASN A 11 -27.95 -10.20 2.11
N ASN A 12 -27.00 -10.31 1.17
CA ASN A 12 -26.34 -9.18 0.51
C ASN A 12 -26.69 -9.14 -0.99
N PRO A 13 -27.78 -8.47 -1.39
CA PRO A 13 -28.18 -8.37 -2.80
C PRO A 13 -27.05 -7.82 -3.68
N GLY A 14 -26.81 -8.49 -4.82
CA GLY A 14 -25.78 -8.11 -5.78
C GLY A 14 -24.42 -8.79 -5.55
N LEU A 15 -24.22 -9.47 -4.42
CA LEU A 15 -23.03 -10.29 -4.19
C LEU A 15 -23.00 -11.48 -5.15
N GLN A 16 -21.90 -11.64 -5.88
CA GLN A 16 -21.61 -12.84 -6.66
C GLN A 16 -20.62 -13.70 -5.90
N ALA A 17 -21.03 -14.91 -5.51
CA ALA A 17 -20.19 -15.83 -4.72
C ALA A 17 -19.04 -16.43 -5.54
N THR A 18 -19.18 -16.45 -6.87
CA THR A 18 -18.18 -16.95 -7.81
C THR A 18 -17.62 -15.80 -8.64
N PRO A 19 -16.34 -15.43 -8.46
CA PRO A 19 -15.66 -14.49 -9.35
C PRO A 19 -15.65 -14.99 -10.79
N ASP A 20 -15.55 -14.06 -11.75
CA ASP A 20 -15.36 -14.39 -13.16
C ASP A 20 -13.99 -15.07 -13.36
N GLU A 21 -13.93 -16.16 -14.13
CA GLU A 21 -12.69 -16.88 -14.43
C GLU A 21 -11.61 -15.96 -15.04
N ALA A 22 -11.99 -14.91 -15.79
CA ALA A 22 -11.05 -13.94 -16.35
C ALA A 22 -10.27 -13.16 -15.27
N THR A 23 -10.80 -13.07 -14.05
CA THR A 23 -10.18 -12.36 -12.92
C THR A 23 -9.36 -13.27 -12.00
N LYS A 24 -9.30 -14.57 -12.33
CA LYS A 24 -8.59 -15.56 -11.54
C LYS A 24 -7.10 -15.22 -11.44
N GLY A 25 -6.60 -15.14 -10.22
CA GLY A 25 -5.22 -14.78 -9.92
C GLY A 25 -4.97 -13.29 -9.73
N TYR A 26 -5.98 -12.42 -9.92
CA TYR A 26 -5.87 -11.03 -9.51
C TYR A 26 -5.74 -10.94 -7.99
N PHE A 27 -4.99 -9.94 -7.53
CA PHE A 27 -4.87 -9.62 -6.11
C PHE A 27 -4.66 -8.12 -5.93
N LEU A 28 -5.04 -7.60 -4.77
CA LEU A 28 -4.77 -6.22 -4.40
C LEU A 28 -3.28 -6.07 -4.09
N GLN A 29 -2.54 -5.57 -5.06
CA GLN A 29 -1.07 -5.48 -5.01
C GLN A 29 -0.62 -4.26 -4.18
N GLN A 30 -1.20 -3.08 -4.41
CA GLN A 30 -0.71 -1.83 -3.81
C GLN A 30 -1.82 -0.85 -3.45
N THR A 31 -1.52 0.00 -2.47
CA THR A 31 -2.18 1.29 -2.25
C THR A 31 -1.14 2.39 -2.36
N MET A 32 -1.43 3.45 -3.12
CA MET A 32 -0.49 4.55 -3.35
C MET A 32 -0.82 5.78 -2.51
N PHE A 33 0.18 6.35 -1.86
CA PHE A 33 0.12 7.67 -1.23
C PHE A 33 1.23 8.58 -1.73
N ARG A 34 0.87 9.84 -1.96
CA ARG A 34 1.88 10.88 -2.18
C ARG A 34 2.48 11.30 -0.84
N ILE A 35 3.79 11.48 -0.79
CA ILE A 35 4.53 11.87 0.40
C ILE A 35 5.38 13.12 0.15
N LYS A 36 5.43 14.00 1.15
CA LYS A 36 6.21 15.25 1.09
C LYS A 36 7.71 14.97 1.15
N ASP A 37 8.13 14.18 2.14
CA ASP A 37 9.53 13.89 2.40
C ASP A 37 9.74 12.37 2.54
N PRO A 38 10.52 11.74 1.64
CA PRO A 38 10.82 10.32 1.71
C PRO A 38 11.63 9.96 2.95
N LYS A 39 12.48 10.84 3.47
CA LYS A 39 13.29 10.54 4.67
C LYS A 39 12.40 10.34 5.89
N VAL A 40 11.45 11.25 6.11
CA VAL A 40 10.49 11.17 7.22
C VAL A 40 9.56 9.97 7.05
N SER A 41 9.07 9.77 5.82
CA SER A 41 8.11 8.69 5.54
C SER A 41 8.76 7.31 5.68
N LEU A 42 9.94 7.10 5.11
CA LEU A 42 10.66 5.84 5.21
C LEU A 42 11.01 5.50 6.65
N ASP A 43 11.47 6.46 7.45
CA ASP A 43 11.71 6.24 8.88
C ASP A 43 10.43 5.78 9.61
N PHE A 44 9.31 6.48 9.40
CA PHE A 44 8.04 6.10 10.01
C PHE A 44 7.60 4.69 9.60
N TYR A 45 7.49 4.41 8.31
CA TYR A 45 6.98 3.13 7.84
C TYR A 45 7.92 1.96 8.15
N SER A 46 9.23 2.16 8.15
CA SER A 46 10.18 1.09 8.45
C SER A 46 10.44 0.91 9.95
N ARG A 47 10.82 1.96 10.67
CA ARG A 47 11.20 1.86 12.08
C ARG A 47 10.01 1.77 13.01
N VAL A 48 8.94 2.53 12.75
CA VAL A 48 7.76 2.58 13.64
C VAL A 48 6.76 1.49 13.27
N LEU A 49 6.52 1.28 11.98
CA LEU A 49 5.56 0.29 11.48
C LEU A 49 6.19 -1.01 11.00
N GLY A 50 7.52 -1.18 11.07
CA GLY A 50 8.17 -2.46 10.78
C GLY A 50 8.11 -2.91 9.32
N MET A 51 7.79 -2.03 8.36
CA MET A 51 7.77 -2.38 6.94
C MET A 51 9.17 -2.39 6.33
N SER A 52 9.36 -3.26 5.33
CA SER A 52 10.60 -3.34 4.56
C SER A 52 10.49 -2.54 3.26
N LEU A 53 11.57 -1.83 2.88
CA LEU A 53 11.67 -1.24 1.54
C LEU A 53 11.98 -2.34 0.50
N LEU A 54 10.99 -2.66 -0.32
CA LEU A 54 11.05 -3.71 -1.33
C LEU A 54 11.73 -3.22 -2.61
N LYS A 55 11.43 -1.98 -3.02
CA LYS A 55 11.97 -1.40 -4.25
C LYS A 55 11.92 0.12 -4.20
N ARG A 56 12.93 0.75 -4.80
CA ARG A 56 12.89 2.15 -5.22
C ARG A 56 12.97 2.22 -6.74
N LEU A 57 12.14 3.08 -7.33
CA LEU A 57 12.19 3.43 -8.75
C LEU A 57 12.30 4.95 -8.88
N ASP A 58 13.22 5.43 -9.69
CA ASP A 58 13.41 6.86 -9.95
C ASP A 58 13.06 7.17 -11.40
N PHE A 59 12.33 8.26 -11.63
CA PHE A 59 11.91 8.71 -12.96
C PHE A 59 12.40 10.15 -13.18
N PRO A 60 13.68 10.35 -13.59
CA PRO A 60 14.29 11.68 -13.63
C PRO A 60 13.60 12.66 -14.59
N GLU A 61 13.15 12.18 -15.75
CA GLU A 61 12.45 13.00 -16.74
C GLU A 61 11.13 13.57 -16.20
N MET A 62 10.47 12.82 -15.31
CA MET A 62 9.19 13.19 -14.69
C MET A 62 9.36 13.75 -13.26
N LYS A 63 10.58 13.77 -12.74
CA LYS A 63 10.95 14.30 -11.41
C LYS A 63 10.13 13.70 -10.25
N PHE A 64 9.99 12.38 -10.22
CA PHE A 64 9.46 11.67 -9.06
C PHE A 64 10.17 10.35 -8.79
N SER A 65 10.03 9.88 -7.55
CA SER A 65 10.49 8.57 -7.10
C SER A 65 9.32 7.79 -6.49
N LEU A 66 9.34 6.47 -6.66
CA LEU A 66 8.41 5.53 -6.05
C LEU A 66 9.17 4.67 -5.04
N TYR A 67 8.62 4.52 -3.84
CA TYR A 67 9.13 3.65 -2.79
C TYR A 67 8.08 2.61 -2.45
N PHE A 68 8.36 1.34 -2.72
CA PHE A 68 7.47 0.23 -2.44
C PHE A 68 7.82 -0.39 -1.10
N LEU A 69 6.89 -0.37 -0.16
CA LEU A 69 7.04 -0.97 1.17
C LEU A 69 6.05 -2.11 1.39
N GLY A 70 6.42 -3.09 2.20
CA GLY A 70 5.54 -4.20 2.58
C GLY A 70 6.11 -5.02 3.72
N TYR A 71 5.32 -5.95 4.25
CA TYR A 71 5.73 -6.88 5.32
C TYR A 71 6.34 -8.15 4.74
N GLU A 72 7.43 -7.99 4.00
CA GLU A 72 8.11 -9.10 3.32
C GLU A 72 9.55 -9.28 3.81
N ASP A 73 10.03 -10.52 3.76
CA ASP A 73 11.42 -10.83 4.03
C ASP A 73 12.30 -10.48 2.82
N THR A 74 13.03 -9.37 2.95
CA THR A 74 13.93 -8.90 1.89
C THR A 74 15.13 -9.81 1.64
N ALA A 75 15.47 -10.73 2.54
CA ALA A 75 16.53 -11.72 2.30
C ALA A 75 16.13 -12.73 1.21
N SER A 76 14.82 -12.95 1.00
CA SER A 76 14.29 -13.79 -0.08
C SER A 76 14.25 -13.07 -1.44
N ALA A 77 14.45 -11.75 -1.46
CA ALA A 77 14.33 -10.97 -2.68
C ALA A 77 15.51 -11.24 -3.63
N PRO A 78 15.27 -11.40 -4.95
CA PRO A 78 16.34 -11.60 -5.91
C PRO A 78 17.33 -10.41 -5.91
N PRO A 79 18.66 -10.64 -5.99
CA PRO A 79 19.64 -9.56 -6.00
C PRO A 79 19.68 -8.81 -7.34
N ASN A 80 19.27 -9.48 -8.44
CA ASN A 80 19.17 -8.85 -9.74
C ASN A 80 18.03 -7.82 -9.76
N ASN A 81 18.33 -6.62 -10.25
CA ASN A 81 17.40 -5.49 -10.24
C ASN A 81 16.06 -5.78 -10.94
N VAL A 82 16.09 -6.43 -12.11
CA VAL A 82 14.90 -6.76 -12.90
C VAL A 82 14.07 -7.83 -12.20
N HIS A 83 14.71 -8.90 -11.71
CA HIS A 83 14.01 -9.95 -10.98
C HIS A 83 13.42 -9.45 -9.66
N ARG A 84 14.10 -8.52 -8.97
CA ARG A 84 13.57 -7.86 -7.78
C ARG A 84 12.32 -7.03 -8.09
N THR A 85 12.26 -6.40 -9.26
CA THR A 85 11.06 -5.68 -9.71
C THR A 85 9.88 -6.64 -9.88
N VAL A 86 10.08 -7.76 -10.59
CA VAL A 86 9.05 -8.80 -10.76
C VAL A 86 8.60 -9.35 -9.40
N TRP A 87 9.55 -9.65 -8.52
CA TRP A 87 9.25 -10.10 -7.17
C TRP A 87 8.42 -9.08 -6.39
N THR A 88 8.79 -7.79 -6.43
CA THR A 88 8.08 -6.72 -5.70
C THR A 88 6.63 -6.59 -6.16
N PHE A 89 6.40 -6.58 -7.47
CA PHE A 89 5.03 -6.48 -8.02
C PHE A 89 4.22 -7.78 -7.91
N GLY A 90 4.85 -8.88 -7.48
CA GLY A 90 4.16 -10.10 -7.06
C GLY A 90 3.66 -10.08 -5.62
N GLN A 91 4.06 -9.09 -4.80
CA GLN A 91 3.69 -9.02 -3.38
C GLN A 91 2.32 -8.36 -3.19
N LYS A 92 1.53 -8.91 -2.27
CA LYS A 92 0.20 -8.40 -1.91
C LYS A 92 0.31 -7.23 -0.94
N ALA A 93 -0.70 -6.36 -0.92
CA ALA A 93 -0.89 -5.34 0.12
C ALA A 93 0.34 -4.44 0.37
N THR A 94 1.08 -4.10 -0.68
CA THR A 94 2.20 -3.16 -0.61
C THR A 94 1.71 -1.71 -0.51
N LEU A 95 2.61 -0.86 0.00
CA LEU A 95 2.44 0.58 0.02
C LEU A 95 3.37 1.21 -1.00
N GLU A 96 2.80 1.88 -2.00
CA GLU A 96 3.55 2.71 -2.94
C GLU A 96 3.58 4.14 -2.41
N LEU A 97 4.76 4.63 -2.04
CA LEU A 97 4.95 6.03 -1.67
C LEU A 97 5.51 6.80 -2.86
N THR A 98 4.74 7.74 -3.38
CA THR A 98 5.15 8.61 -4.49
C THR A 98 5.69 9.92 -3.95
N HIS A 99 6.97 10.20 -4.21
CA HIS A 99 7.62 11.46 -3.88
C HIS A 99 7.83 12.30 -5.14
N ASN A 100 7.18 13.46 -5.21
CA ASN A 100 7.46 14.45 -6.25
C ASN A 100 8.62 15.32 -5.77
N TRP A 101 9.69 15.39 -6.57
CA TRP A 101 10.95 15.98 -6.14
C TRP A 101 10.82 17.48 -5.83
N GLY A 102 11.41 17.90 -4.71
CA GLY A 102 11.42 19.29 -4.25
C GLY A 102 10.30 19.63 -3.27
N THR A 103 9.25 18.80 -3.14
CA THR A 103 8.15 19.03 -2.18
C THR A 103 8.63 19.09 -0.73
N GLU A 104 9.71 18.39 -0.38
CA GLU A 104 10.37 18.38 0.92
C GLU A 104 11.02 19.72 1.28
N SER A 105 11.44 20.49 0.27
CA SER A 105 12.17 21.76 0.46
C SER A 105 11.34 22.99 0.13
N ASP A 106 10.11 22.81 -0.38
CA ASP A 106 9.21 23.90 -0.73
C ASP A 106 8.48 24.44 0.53
N PRO A 107 8.74 25.69 0.94
CA PRO A 107 8.06 26.31 2.09
C PRO A 107 6.58 26.64 1.82
N GLU A 108 6.19 26.77 0.55
CA GLU A 108 4.80 27.00 0.16
C GLU A 108 3.99 25.71 0.07
N PHE A 109 4.67 24.56 -0.07
CA PHE A 109 4.01 23.26 -0.07
C PHE A 109 3.51 22.88 1.34
N LYS A 110 2.21 23.10 1.57
CA LYS A 110 1.52 22.83 2.85
C LYS A 110 1.31 21.34 3.16
N GLY A 111 1.65 20.45 2.22
CA GLY A 111 1.48 19.00 2.34
C GLY A 111 0.36 18.46 1.46
N TYR A 112 0.25 17.13 1.40
CA TYR A 112 -0.83 16.46 0.71
C TYR A 112 -2.10 16.42 1.57
N HIS A 113 -3.25 16.55 0.93
CA HIS A 113 -4.55 16.38 1.58
C HIS A 113 -4.79 14.90 1.90
N ASN A 114 -5.29 14.60 3.11
CA ASN A 114 -5.44 13.24 3.61
C ASN A 114 -6.82 12.61 3.34
N GLY A 115 -7.72 13.34 2.66
CA GLY A 115 -9.07 12.89 2.31
C GLY A 115 -10.11 12.94 3.43
N ASN A 116 -9.73 13.32 4.66
CA ASN A 116 -10.61 13.27 5.85
C ASN A 116 -11.31 14.61 6.17
N SER A 117 -10.98 15.68 5.43
CA SER A 117 -11.70 16.95 5.40
C SER A 117 -12.17 17.26 3.98
N GLU A 118 -12.96 18.31 3.75
CA GLU A 118 -13.39 18.65 2.39
C GLU A 118 -12.21 19.05 1.49
N PRO A 119 -12.17 18.62 0.22
CA PRO A 119 -13.04 17.61 -0.40
C PRO A 119 -12.70 16.19 0.10
N ARG A 120 -13.72 15.45 0.56
CA ARG A 120 -13.52 14.11 1.15
C ARG A 120 -13.33 13.02 0.10
N GLY A 121 -12.63 11.95 0.47
CA GLY A 121 -12.39 10.79 -0.38
C GLY A 121 -11.82 9.60 0.39
N PHE A 122 -10.52 9.34 0.21
CA PHE A 122 -9.82 8.31 0.99
C PHE A 122 -9.92 8.59 2.50
N GLY A 123 -10.13 7.55 3.30
CA GLY A 123 -10.17 7.64 4.76
C GLY A 123 -8.83 7.29 5.41
N LYS A 124 -8.57 5.98 5.53
CA LYS A 124 -7.35 5.42 6.13
C LYS A 124 -7.11 4.00 5.65
N PHE A 125 -5.87 3.53 5.78
CA PHE A 125 -5.56 2.12 5.81
C PHE A 125 -5.29 1.73 7.27
N ASN A 126 -5.46 0.45 7.61
CA ASN A 126 -5.20 -0.05 8.96
C ASN A 126 -4.22 -1.21 8.86
N ILE A 127 -3.38 -1.35 9.88
CA ILE A 127 -2.51 -2.51 10.07
C ILE A 127 -3.01 -3.23 11.31
N GLU A 128 -3.18 -4.54 11.20
CA GLU A 128 -3.49 -5.40 12.34
C GLU A 128 -2.21 -5.99 12.90
N TYR A 129 -2.01 -5.84 14.22
CA TYR A 129 -0.89 -6.44 14.95
C TYR A 129 -1.44 -7.41 15.98
N PHE A 130 -1.05 -8.68 15.88
CA PHE A 130 -1.34 -9.68 16.90
C PHE A 130 -0.22 -9.70 17.93
N PHE A 131 -0.48 -9.17 19.12
CA PHE A 131 0.38 -9.37 20.28
C PHE A 131 -0.07 -10.64 21.01
N PHE A 132 0.71 -11.71 20.88
CA PHE A 132 0.63 -12.82 21.84
C PHE A 132 1.49 -12.44 23.04
N PHE A 133 0.86 -12.03 24.13
CA PHE A 133 1.53 -12.01 25.43
C PHE A 133 1.72 -13.49 25.84
N TYR A 134 2.98 -13.93 25.89
CA TYR A 134 3.35 -15.17 26.58
C TYR A 134 3.54 -14.88 28.07
#